data_AF-A0A935FXJ8-F1
#
_entry.id   AF-A0A935FXJ8-F1
#
_cell.length_a   1.000
_cell.length_b   1.000
_cell.length_c   1.000
_cell.angle_alpha   90.00
_cell.angle_beta   90.00
_cell.angle_gamma   90.00
#
_symmetry.space_group_name_H-M   'P 1'
#
loop_
_entity.id
_entity.type
_entity.pdbx_description
1 polymer ?
#
loop_
_entity_poly.entity_id
_entity_poly.type
_entity_poly.pdbx_seq_one_letter_code
_entity_poly.pdbx_strand_id
1 'polypeptide(L)'
;MNILILGGTIFLGKHLVAEALKREHNVTLFNRGKHNPDIFPEVEKVRGDRLTDLNKLSGRKFDAVIDTCGYFPRAVKISAEFFKDNIPHYTFISSISVYSNLSEKGIDENSETGTIEDETMEEVTGESYGPLKRLCEKVAESVYGNAALSIRPGLIVGIDDPSDRFTYWVNRTARGGKMIVPDSFDRQIQYINARDLAAFNIHMIEKGAGGIYNVTGPGKPETFGEFISECIKVTGVSPELIKVSEEFILKNDIAPYTELPLWVPESWSGMDEVNISKAINAGLKFTPTTETVSETLEFDRLRKNYTLRSGLTPERELELIELLKRDLK
;
A
#
# COMPACT_ATOMS: atom_id res chain seq x y z
N MET A 1 -0.58 -19.93 -15.65
CA MET A 1 -1.02 -18.84 -16.55
C MET A 1 0.18 -18.04 -17.03
N ASN A 2 0.08 -17.31 -18.14
CA ASN A 2 1.04 -16.31 -18.60
C ASN A 2 0.60 -14.94 -18.08
N ILE A 3 1.37 -14.33 -17.17
CA ILE A 3 1.02 -13.06 -16.52
C ILE A 3 2.02 -11.99 -16.94
N LEU A 4 1.51 -10.88 -17.48
CA LEU A 4 2.28 -9.67 -17.72
C LEU A 4 2.22 -8.76 -16.50
N ILE A 5 3.35 -8.31 -15.97
CA ILE A 5 3.39 -7.30 -14.90
C ILE A 5 4.04 -6.03 -15.44
N LEU A 6 3.28 -4.93 -15.40
CA LEU A 6 3.80 -3.60 -15.71
C LEU A 6 4.51 -3.05 -14.46
N GLY A 7 5.83 -2.90 -14.55
CA GLY A 7 6.70 -2.66 -13.38
C GLY A 7 7.31 -3.95 -12.84
N GLY A 8 7.00 -4.29 -11.58
CA GLY A 8 7.34 -5.59 -10.99
C GLY A 8 8.65 -5.68 -10.19
N THR A 9 9.52 -4.66 -10.21
CA THR A 9 10.85 -4.74 -9.56
C THR A 9 10.98 -3.94 -8.26
N ILE A 10 9.88 -3.35 -7.78
CA ILE A 10 9.80 -2.56 -6.56
C ILE A 10 8.63 -3.08 -5.70
N PHE A 11 8.85 -3.15 -4.38
CA PHE A 11 7.87 -3.43 -3.34
C PHE A 11 6.76 -4.42 -3.73
N LEU A 12 5.49 -4.00 -3.84
CA LEU A 12 4.36 -4.89 -4.19
C LEU A 12 4.62 -5.67 -5.48
N GLY A 13 5.26 -5.06 -6.48
CA GLY A 13 5.64 -5.73 -7.72
C GLY A 13 6.53 -6.95 -7.48
N LYS A 14 7.49 -6.88 -6.54
CA LYS A 14 8.34 -8.02 -6.20
C LYS A 14 7.53 -9.15 -5.58
N HIS A 15 6.60 -8.82 -4.67
CA HIS A 15 5.73 -9.79 -4.02
C HIS A 15 4.76 -10.44 -5.02
N LEU A 16 4.24 -9.69 -6.00
CA LEU A 16 3.43 -10.23 -7.09
C LEU A 16 4.22 -11.22 -7.97
N VAL A 17 5.46 -10.89 -8.33
CA VAL A 17 6.33 -11.80 -9.09
C VAL A 17 6.60 -13.07 -8.30
N ALA A 18 7.05 -12.93 -7.05
CA ALA A 18 7.38 -14.06 -6.20
C ALA A 18 6.17 -15.00 -5.99
N GLU A 19 4.99 -14.44 -5.73
CA GLU A 19 3.77 -15.23 -5.55
C GLU A 19 3.31 -15.90 -6.85
N ALA A 20 3.38 -15.21 -7.99
CA ALA A 20 3.05 -15.81 -9.29
C ALA A 20 3.98 -16.97 -9.63
N LEU A 21 5.29 -16.82 -9.41
CA LEU A 21 6.28 -17.89 -9.63
C LEU A 21 6.06 -19.07 -8.68
N LYS A 22 5.76 -18.79 -7.41
CA LYS A 22 5.42 -19.81 -6.40
C LYS A 22 4.18 -20.63 -6.80
N ARG A 23 3.24 -20.04 -7.54
CA ARG A 23 2.08 -20.72 -8.13
C ARG A 23 2.33 -21.25 -9.55
N GLU A 24 3.59 -21.41 -9.93
CA GLU A 24 4.02 -22.00 -11.21
C GLU A 24 3.44 -21.27 -12.43
N HIS A 25 3.19 -19.96 -12.30
CA HIS A 25 2.81 -19.13 -13.44
C HIS A 25 4.05 -18.66 -14.20
N ASN A 26 3.90 -18.49 -15.52
CA ASN A 26 4.91 -17.88 -16.35
C ASN A 26 4.76 -16.36 -16.28
N VAL A 27 5.80 -15.65 -15.85
CA VAL A 27 5.77 -14.20 -15.64
C VAL A 27 6.62 -13.49 -16.69
N THR A 28 6.10 -12.40 -17.23
CA THR A 28 6.88 -11.45 -18.02
C THR A 28 6.79 -10.07 -17.38
N LEU A 29 7.94 -9.43 -17.18
CA LEU A 29 8.00 -8.05 -16.72
C LEU A 29 8.12 -7.10 -17.91
N PHE A 30 7.32 -6.04 -17.91
CA PHE A 30 7.51 -4.90 -18.81
C PHE A 30 7.81 -3.65 -17.99
N ASN A 31 9.05 -3.17 -18.07
CA ASN A 31 9.50 -2.01 -17.31
C ASN A 31 10.74 -1.35 -17.92
N ARG A 32 11.12 -0.19 -17.38
CA ARG A 32 12.23 0.64 -17.89
C ARG A 32 13.63 0.11 -17.53
N GLY A 33 13.72 -0.90 -16.66
CA GLY A 33 14.98 -1.43 -16.14
C GLY A 33 15.74 -0.47 -15.20
N LYS A 34 15.04 0.50 -14.57
CA LYS A 34 15.66 1.51 -13.70
C LYS A 34 16.01 1.02 -12.29
N HIS A 35 15.27 0.03 -11.79
CA HIS A 35 15.38 -0.45 -10.42
C HIS A 35 15.52 -1.97 -10.41
N ASN A 36 16.58 -2.46 -9.73
CA ASN A 36 16.87 -3.88 -9.50
C ASN A 36 16.63 -4.77 -10.74
N PRO A 37 17.25 -4.48 -11.90
CA PRO A 37 16.96 -5.20 -13.15
C PRO A 37 17.25 -6.70 -13.07
N ASP A 38 18.14 -7.11 -12.16
CA ASP A 38 18.64 -8.48 -12.05
C ASP A 38 17.97 -9.30 -10.93
N ILE A 39 17.00 -8.75 -10.19
CA ILE A 39 16.44 -9.39 -8.97
C ILE A 39 15.69 -10.71 -9.23
N PHE A 40 15.20 -10.92 -10.45
CA PHE A 40 14.53 -12.16 -10.89
C PHE A 40 15.19 -12.69 -12.16
N PRO A 41 16.38 -13.32 -12.09
CA PRO A 41 17.14 -13.72 -13.28
C PRO A 41 16.41 -14.71 -14.20
N GLU A 42 15.50 -15.51 -13.65
CA GLU A 42 14.67 -16.51 -14.33
C GLU A 42 13.46 -15.93 -15.07
N VAL A 43 13.07 -14.69 -14.75
CA VAL A 43 11.87 -14.04 -15.30
C VAL A 43 12.22 -13.25 -16.55
N GLU A 44 11.46 -13.45 -17.62
CA GLU A 44 11.60 -12.67 -18.85
C GLU A 44 11.31 -11.19 -18.58
N LYS A 45 12.20 -10.31 -19.05
CA LYS A 45 12.06 -8.85 -18.92
C LYS A 45 12.09 -8.20 -20.29
N VAL A 46 10.99 -7.57 -20.66
CA VAL A 46 10.89 -6.71 -21.83
C VAL A 46 11.16 -5.27 -21.39
N ARG A 47 12.28 -4.71 -21.84
CA ARG A 47 12.65 -3.33 -21.49
C ARG A 47 11.91 -2.30 -22.35
N GLY A 48 11.10 -1.46 -21.71
CA GLY A 48 10.38 -0.39 -22.38
C GLY A 48 9.68 0.58 -21.43
N ASP A 49 9.32 1.74 -21.95
CA ASP A 49 8.38 2.67 -21.31
C ASP A 49 6.97 2.42 -21.86
N ARG A 50 5.98 2.35 -20.97
CA ARG A 50 4.58 2.09 -21.37
C ARG A 50 3.98 3.17 -22.25
N LEU A 51 4.57 4.35 -22.28
CA LEU A 51 4.11 5.46 -23.12
C LEU A 51 4.63 5.38 -24.56
N THR A 52 5.73 4.66 -24.81
CA THR A 52 6.44 4.70 -26.10
C THR A 52 6.79 3.34 -26.70
N ASP A 53 6.88 2.28 -25.88
CA ASP A 53 7.53 1.01 -26.26
C ASP A 53 6.60 -0.21 -26.20
N LEU A 54 5.28 -0.03 -26.06
CA LEU A 54 4.34 -1.17 -25.97
C LEU A 54 4.38 -2.06 -27.22
N ASN A 55 4.78 -1.53 -28.37
CA ASN A 55 4.98 -2.29 -29.60
C ASN A 55 5.99 -3.45 -29.46
N LYS A 56 6.86 -3.44 -28.44
CA LYS A 56 7.74 -4.58 -28.11
C LYS A 56 6.99 -5.81 -27.60
N LEU A 57 5.72 -5.65 -27.23
CA LEU A 57 4.81 -6.71 -26.82
C LEU A 57 3.82 -7.11 -27.92
N SER A 58 3.93 -6.54 -29.13
CA SER A 58 3.02 -6.85 -30.24
C SER A 58 3.01 -8.34 -30.60
N GLY A 59 1.81 -8.89 -30.79
CA GLY A 59 1.61 -10.29 -31.14
C GLY A 59 1.80 -11.28 -29.99
N ARG A 60 2.21 -10.82 -28.80
CA ARG A 60 2.28 -11.65 -27.60
C ARG A 60 0.90 -11.79 -26.98
N LYS A 61 0.65 -12.94 -26.37
CA LYS A 61 -0.59 -13.23 -25.64
C LYS A 61 -0.28 -13.52 -24.18
N PHE A 62 -1.14 -13.02 -23.30
CA PHE A 62 -1.09 -13.26 -21.87
C PHE A 62 -2.49 -13.57 -21.38
N ASP A 63 -2.60 -14.30 -20.27
CA ASP A 63 -3.89 -14.59 -19.65
C ASP A 63 -4.38 -13.41 -18.78
N ALA A 64 -3.45 -12.62 -18.25
CA ALA A 64 -3.76 -11.41 -17.49
C ALA A 64 -2.60 -10.41 -17.50
N VAL A 65 -2.93 -9.13 -17.27
CA VAL A 65 -1.95 -8.07 -16.98
C VAL A 65 -2.21 -7.47 -15.60
N ILE A 66 -1.14 -7.23 -14.84
CA ILE A 66 -1.17 -6.52 -13.57
C ILE A 66 -0.46 -5.18 -13.71
N ASP A 67 -1.21 -4.09 -13.58
CA ASP A 67 -0.69 -2.74 -13.59
C ASP A 67 -0.48 -2.21 -12.16
N THR A 68 0.78 -2.20 -11.74
CA THR A 68 1.21 -1.71 -10.42
C THR A 68 1.64 -0.24 -10.42
N CYS A 69 1.72 0.40 -11.59
CA CYS A 69 2.42 1.67 -11.78
C CYS A 69 1.62 2.69 -12.61
N GLY A 70 0.32 2.46 -12.80
CA GLY A 70 -0.58 3.45 -13.39
C GLY A 70 -0.96 4.50 -12.34
N TYR A 71 -0.63 5.75 -12.66
CA TYR A 71 -0.99 6.94 -11.89
C TYR A 71 -1.86 7.92 -12.68
N PHE A 72 -1.81 7.85 -14.01
CA PHE A 72 -2.51 8.78 -14.89
C PHE A 72 -3.46 8.04 -15.83
N PRO A 73 -4.70 8.50 -16.00
CA PRO A 73 -5.71 7.84 -16.83
C PRO A 73 -5.23 7.63 -18.27
N ARG A 74 -4.52 8.61 -18.85
CA ARG A 74 -3.90 8.52 -20.18
C ARG A 74 -2.95 7.32 -20.30
N ALA A 75 -2.08 7.12 -19.31
CA ALA A 75 -1.09 6.04 -19.32
C ALA A 75 -1.75 4.67 -19.20
N VAL A 76 -2.78 4.55 -18.35
CA VAL A 76 -3.57 3.32 -18.21
C VAL A 76 -4.32 3.04 -19.51
N LYS A 77 -4.95 4.05 -20.12
CA LYS A 77 -5.70 3.93 -21.38
C LYS A 77 -4.83 3.38 -22.50
N ILE A 78 -3.64 3.96 -22.70
CA ILE A 78 -2.67 3.51 -23.71
C ILE A 78 -2.39 2.00 -23.57
N SER A 79 -2.10 1.54 -22.34
CA SER A 79 -1.82 0.11 -22.12
C SER A 79 -3.07 -0.77 -22.22
N ALA A 80 -4.19 -0.33 -21.65
CA ALA A 80 -5.44 -1.09 -21.65
C ALA A 80 -5.92 -1.34 -23.08
N GLU A 81 -5.97 -0.29 -23.91
CA GLU A 81 -6.39 -0.38 -25.32
C GLU A 81 -5.42 -1.21 -26.16
N PHE A 82 -4.12 -1.11 -25.91
CA PHE A 82 -3.12 -1.91 -26.62
C PHE A 82 -3.26 -3.42 -26.32
N PHE A 83 -3.60 -3.78 -25.08
CA PHE A 83 -3.65 -5.17 -24.65
C PHE A 83 -5.00 -5.88 -24.91
N LYS A 84 -6.09 -5.14 -25.08
CA LYS A 84 -7.48 -5.66 -25.01
C LYS A 84 -7.78 -6.87 -25.90
N ASP A 85 -7.13 -6.97 -27.07
CA ASP A 85 -7.38 -8.05 -28.03
C ASP A 85 -6.54 -9.31 -27.75
N ASN A 86 -5.50 -9.21 -26.91
CA ASN A 86 -4.53 -10.28 -26.65
C ASN A 86 -4.40 -10.68 -25.18
N ILE A 87 -4.95 -9.88 -24.26
CA ILE A 87 -4.99 -10.14 -22.83
C ILE A 87 -6.44 -10.00 -22.40
N PRO A 88 -7.10 -11.04 -21.88
CA PRO A 88 -8.53 -10.98 -21.57
C PRO A 88 -8.82 -10.34 -20.20
N HIS A 89 -7.83 -10.12 -19.35
CA HIS A 89 -8.01 -9.67 -17.96
C HIS A 89 -7.03 -8.55 -17.59
N TYR A 90 -7.54 -7.46 -17.01
CA TYR A 90 -6.73 -6.31 -16.61
C TYR A 90 -6.90 -6.03 -15.12
N THR A 91 -5.85 -6.30 -14.35
CA THR A 91 -5.79 -5.98 -12.93
C THR A 91 -5.09 -4.64 -12.73
N PHE A 92 -5.78 -3.68 -12.11
CA PHE A 92 -5.23 -2.39 -11.73
C PHE A 92 -5.07 -2.29 -10.21
N ILE A 93 -3.86 -1.99 -9.75
CA ILE A 93 -3.63 -1.69 -8.34
C ILE A 93 -3.98 -0.22 -8.11
N SER A 94 -5.11 0.01 -7.44
CA SER A 94 -5.65 1.32 -7.06
C SER A 94 -5.23 1.72 -5.63
N SER A 95 -6.10 2.37 -4.85
CA SER A 95 -5.90 2.76 -3.45
C SER A 95 -7.25 2.97 -2.75
N ILE A 96 -7.34 2.81 -1.42
CA ILE A 96 -8.50 3.32 -0.66
C ILE A 96 -8.57 4.86 -0.68
N SER A 97 -7.49 5.56 -1.03
CA SER A 97 -7.49 7.03 -1.15
C SER A 97 -8.43 7.57 -2.23
N VAL A 98 -9.06 6.71 -3.03
CA VAL A 98 -10.07 7.10 -4.03
C VAL A 98 -11.35 7.65 -3.41
N TYR A 99 -11.64 7.37 -2.14
CA TYR A 99 -12.87 7.80 -1.48
C TYR A 99 -12.85 9.30 -1.19
N SER A 100 -13.99 9.97 -1.38
CA SER A 100 -14.09 11.44 -1.21
C SER A 100 -14.13 11.85 0.26
N ASN A 101 -14.74 11.03 1.11
CA ASN A 101 -14.91 11.32 2.54
C ASN A 101 -14.29 10.20 3.39
N LEU A 102 -13.09 10.45 3.92
CA LEU A 102 -12.39 9.54 4.83
C LEU A 102 -12.78 9.71 6.30
N SER A 103 -13.80 10.53 6.61
CA SER A 103 -14.35 10.63 7.98
C SER A 103 -15.43 9.59 8.27
N GLU A 104 -16.02 8.98 7.24
CA GLU A 104 -17.13 8.03 7.38
C GLU A 104 -16.61 6.63 7.70
N LYS A 105 -17.20 5.99 8.70
CA LYS A 105 -16.86 4.60 9.07
C LYS A 105 -17.59 3.62 8.17
N GLY A 106 -16.95 2.49 7.87
CA GLY A 106 -17.57 1.41 7.10
C GLY A 106 -17.64 1.66 5.59
N ILE A 107 -16.78 2.52 5.06
CA ILE A 107 -16.63 2.79 3.62
C ILE A 107 -16.49 1.47 2.85
N ASP A 108 -17.32 1.26 1.82
CA ASP A 108 -17.31 0.06 0.98
C ASP A 108 -17.04 0.41 -0.50
N GLU A 109 -17.00 -0.59 -1.38
CA GLU A 109 -16.66 -0.36 -2.79
C GLU A 109 -17.67 0.50 -3.57
N ASN A 110 -18.86 0.75 -3.02
CA ASN A 110 -19.92 1.59 -3.60
C ASN A 110 -19.96 3.00 -3.02
N SER A 111 -19.18 3.30 -1.96
CA SER A 111 -19.07 4.64 -1.39
C SER A 111 -18.56 5.66 -2.41
N GLU A 112 -18.89 6.93 -2.16
CA GLU A 112 -18.53 8.03 -3.06
C GLU A 112 -17.01 8.18 -3.20
N THR A 113 -16.56 8.44 -4.43
CA THR A 113 -15.15 8.60 -4.77
C THR A 113 -14.85 10.04 -5.13
N GLY A 114 -13.65 10.51 -4.80
CA GLY A 114 -13.17 11.84 -5.15
C GLY A 114 -13.17 12.09 -6.66
N THR A 115 -13.36 13.35 -7.02
CA THR A 115 -13.32 13.86 -8.39
C THR A 115 -12.24 14.94 -8.50
N ILE A 116 -11.86 15.25 -9.73
CA ILE A 116 -10.95 16.36 -10.04
C ILE A 116 -11.50 17.09 -11.26
N GLU A 117 -11.38 18.41 -11.29
CA GLU A 117 -11.92 19.22 -12.41
C GLU A 117 -11.18 18.94 -13.72
N ASP A 118 -9.86 18.86 -13.67
CA ASP A 118 -9.01 18.51 -14.81
C ASP A 118 -8.58 17.04 -14.75
N GLU A 119 -9.33 16.18 -15.44
CA GLU A 119 -9.02 14.74 -15.56
C GLU A 119 -7.72 14.47 -16.36
N THR A 120 -7.12 15.48 -17.00
CA THR A 120 -5.86 15.38 -17.73
C THR A 120 -4.63 15.77 -16.91
N MET A 121 -4.83 16.20 -15.65
CA MET A 121 -3.76 16.55 -14.73
C MET A 121 -2.72 15.42 -14.62
N GLU A 122 -1.45 15.76 -14.81
CA GLU A 122 -0.31 14.85 -14.66
C GLU A 122 0.58 15.21 -13.45
N GLU A 123 -0.04 15.69 -12.38
CA GLU A 123 0.60 16.00 -11.10
C GLU A 123 -0.05 15.17 -9.99
N VAL A 124 0.77 14.45 -9.22
CA VAL A 124 0.32 13.64 -8.09
C VAL A 124 0.62 14.37 -6.79
N THR A 125 -0.42 14.90 -6.16
CA THR A 125 -0.42 15.52 -4.83
C THR A 125 -1.25 14.68 -3.87
N GLY A 126 -1.33 15.07 -2.59
CA GLY A 126 -2.25 14.44 -1.64
C GLY A 126 -3.71 14.54 -2.07
N GLU A 127 -4.10 15.63 -2.74
CA GLU A 127 -5.47 15.90 -3.20
C GLU A 127 -5.77 15.19 -4.52
N SER A 128 -4.83 15.16 -5.48
CA SER A 128 -5.07 14.59 -6.80
C SER A 128 -4.88 13.07 -6.87
N TYR A 129 -4.10 12.48 -5.95
CA TYR A 129 -3.78 11.04 -5.99
C TYR A 129 -5.02 10.13 -6.01
N GLY A 130 -5.96 10.38 -5.10
CA GLY A 130 -7.22 9.62 -5.00
C GLY A 130 -8.08 9.69 -6.26
N PRO A 131 -8.48 10.90 -6.70
CA PRO A 131 -9.22 11.10 -7.94
C PRO A 131 -8.52 10.52 -9.17
N LEU A 132 -7.21 10.71 -9.32
CA LEU A 132 -6.45 10.16 -10.45
C LEU A 132 -6.44 8.62 -10.46
N LYS A 133 -6.32 7.99 -9.28
CA LYS A 133 -6.49 6.53 -9.14
C LYS A 133 -7.87 6.07 -9.55
N ARG A 134 -8.93 6.79 -9.14
CA ARG A 134 -10.31 6.45 -9.55
C ARG A 134 -10.50 6.58 -11.06
N LEU A 135 -9.96 7.63 -11.68
CA LEU A 135 -10.03 7.79 -13.13
C LEU A 135 -9.31 6.65 -13.87
N CYS A 136 -8.19 6.16 -13.34
CA CYS A 136 -7.52 4.97 -13.88
C CYS A 136 -8.39 3.70 -13.80
N GLU A 137 -9.09 3.48 -12.69
CA GLU A 137 -10.05 2.37 -12.57
C GLU A 137 -11.15 2.47 -13.64
N LYS A 138 -11.76 3.65 -13.80
CA LYS A 138 -12.79 3.90 -14.83
C LYS A 138 -12.29 3.61 -16.24
N VAL A 139 -11.04 3.97 -16.53
CA VAL A 139 -10.41 3.66 -17.82
C VAL A 139 -10.29 2.15 -18.02
N ALA A 140 -9.77 1.41 -17.05
CA ALA A 140 -9.68 -0.05 -17.14
C ALA A 140 -11.07 -0.69 -17.32
N GLU A 141 -12.05 -0.26 -16.52
CA GLU A 141 -13.46 -0.67 -16.60
C GLU A 141 -14.05 -0.40 -17.99
N SER A 142 -13.79 0.78 -18.59
CA SER A 142 -14.32 1.12 -19.91
C SER A 142 -13.78 0.26 -21.05
N VAL A 143 -12.55 -0.26 -20.91
CA VAL A 143 -11.90 -1.06 -21.95
C VAL A 143 -12.20 -2.56 -21.76
N TYR A 144 -12.22 -3.05 -20.52
CA TYR A 144 -12.32 -4.48 -20.21
C TYR A 144 -13.69 -4.90 -19.66
N GLY A 145 -14.57 -3.97 -19.32
CA GLY A 145 -15.85 -4.24 -18.68
C GLY A 145 -15.69 -5.11 -17.43
N ASN A 146 -16.42 -6.22 -17.38
CA ASN A 146 -16.38 -7.17 -16.26
C ASN A 146 -15.04 -7.89 -16.06
N ALA A 147 -14.11 -7.79 -17.01
CA ALA A 147 -12.77 -8.37 -16.89
C ALA A 147 -11.72 -7.37 -16.35
N ALA A 148 -12.13 -6.14 -16.01
CA ALA A 148 -11.32 -5.22 -15.22
C ALA A 148 -11.42 -5.60 -13.74
N LEU A 149 -10.28 -5.75 -13.07
CA LEU A 149 -10.17 -5.97 -11.63
C LEU A 149 -9.44 -4.79 -11.00
N SER A 150 -10.11 -4.04 -10.14
CA SER A 150 -9.53 -2.91 -9.40
C SER A 150 -9.33 -3.31 -7.95
N ILE A 151 -8.08 -3.37 -7.50
CA ILE A 151 -7.74 -3.67 -6.10
C ILE A 151 -7.41 -2.36 -5.40
N ARG A 152 -8.14 -1.99 -4.35
CA ARG A 152 -7.94 -0.78 -3.53
C ARG A 152 -7.26 -1.16 -2.22
N PRO A 153 -5.91 -1.21 -2.17
CA PRO A 153 -5.21 -1.49 -0.94
C PRO A 153 -5.27 -0.32 0.05
N GLY A 154 -5.25 -0.64 1.34
CA GLY A 154 -4.88 0.28 2.41
C GLY A 154 -3.37 0.52 2.46
N LEU A 155 -2.82 0.79 3.65
CA LEU A 155 -1.36 0.83 3.81
C LEU A 155 -0.76 -0.54 3.51
N ILE A 156 0.02 -0.64 2.44
CA ILE A 156 0.78 -1.85 2.14
C ILE A 156 2.05 -1.84 2.99
N VAL A 157 2.31 -2.92 3.73
CA VAL A 157 3.44 -3.06 4.64
C VAL A 157 4.25 -4.33 4.36
N GLY A 158 5.43 -4.42 4.97
CA GLY A 158 6.28 -5.61 4.96
C GLY A 158 7.64 -5.36 4.31
N ILE A 159 8.34 -6.46 4.01
CA ILE A 159 9.68 -6.43 3.41
C ILE A 159 9.67 -5.60 2.11
N ASP A 160 10.70 -4.78 1.93
CA ASP A 160 10.86 -3.83 0.82
C ASP A 160 9.87 -2.65 0.79
N ASP A 161 9.09 -2.39 1.84
CA ASP A 161 8.24 -1.18 1.95
C ASP A 161 9.09 0.09 1.82
N PRO A 162 8.89 0.92 0.78
CA PRO A 162 9.67 2.12 0.53
C PRO A 162 9.17 3.34 1.32
N SER A 163 8.06 3.20 2.07
CA SER A 163 7.49 4.29 2.87
C SER A 163 8.00 4.29 4.31
N ASP A 164 8.45 3.14 4.83
CA ASP A 164 8.90 2.96 6.21
C ASP A 164 7.85 3.28 7.28
N ARG A 165 6.57 3.45 6.92
CA ARG A 165 5.51 3.86 7.85
C ARG A 165 5.26 2.81 8.93
N PHE A 166 5.13 1.55 8.54
CA PHE A 166 5.03 0.45 9.50
C PHE A 166 6.37 0.16 10.17
N THR A 167 7.45 0.19 9.39
CA THR A 167 8.81 -0.06 9.87
C THR A 167 9.26 0.92 10.96
N TYR A 168 8.81 2.18 10.89
CA TYR A 168 9.10 3.19 11.90
C TYR A 168 8.72 2.71 13.29
N TRP A 169 7.52 2.19 13.50
CA TRP A 169 7.07 1.75 14.82
C TRP A 169 7.91 0.56 15.32
N VAL A 170 8.17 -0.41 14.46
CA VAL A 170 9.00 -1.58 14.80
C VAL A 170 10.43 -1.15 15.20
N ASN A 171 11.06 -0.31 14.38
CA ASN A 171 12.39 0.22 14.63
C ASN A 171 12.42 1.13 15.87
N ARG A 172 11.43 2.00 16.01
CA ARG A 172 11.31 2.95 17.13
C ARG A 172 11.16 2.22 18.45
N THR A 173 10.33 1.18 18.53
CA THR A 173 10.22 0.34 19.71
C THR A 173 11.55 -0.36 20.01
N ALA A 174 12.22 -0.92 19.01
CA ALA A 174 13.51 -1.60 19.18
C ALA A 174 14.62 -0.68 19.71
N ARG A 175 14.57 0.62 19.41
CA ARG A 175 15.50 1.64 19.95
C ARG A 175 15.30 1.91 21.45
N GLY A 176 14.12 1.66 22.00
CA GLY A 176 13.81 1.88 23.41
C GLY A 176 13.78 3.36 23.84
N GLY A 177 14.00 3.63 25.12
CA GLY A 177 13.97 4.99 25.69
C GLY A 177 12.56 5.58 25.79
N LYS A 178 12.45 6.91 25.75
CA LYS A 178 11.15 7.63 25.78
C LYS A 178 10.59 7.74 24.38
N MET A 179 9.41 7.19 24.13
CA MET A 179 8.82 7.07 22.80
C MET A 179 7.48 7.80 22.75
N ILE A 180 7.34 8.76 21.83
CA ILE A 180 6.06 9.43 21.60
C ILE A 180 5.09 8.46 20.92
N VAL A 181 3.87 8.41 21.44
CA VAL A 181 2.73 7.67 20.89
C VAL A 181 1.47 8.51 21.00
N PRO A 182 0.53 8.43 20.04
CA PRO A 182 -0.79 9.02 20.24
C PRO A 182 -1.49 8.38 21.45
N ASP A 183 -2.28 9.16 22.18
CA ASP A 183 -3.06 8.68 23.33
C ASP A 183 -4.28 7.82 22.93
N SER A 184 -4.65 7.85 21.65
CA SER A 184 -5.76 7.13 21.03
C SER A 184 -5.48 5.64 20.80
N PHE A 185 -5.06 4.93 21.85
CA PHE A 185 -4.65 3.52 21.77
C PHE A 185 -5.75 2.55 21.38
N ASP A 186 -7.01 2.90 21.66
CA ASP A 186 -8.17 2.07 21.35
C ASP A 186 -8.68 2.30 19.90
N ARG A 187 -8.12 3.26 19.16
CA ARG A 187 -8.46 3.46 17.74
C ARG A 187 -7.96 2.29 16.91
N GLN A 188 -8.80 1.84 15.99
CA GLN A 188 -8.44 0.83 15.01
C GLN A 188 -7.38 1.39 14.06
N ILE A 189 -6.55 0.50 13.53
CA ILE A 189 -5.62 0.80 12.46
C ILE A 189 -5.81 -0.21 11.33
N GLN A 190 -5.57 0.21 10.09
CA GLN A 190 -5.66 -0.70 8.95
C GLN A 190 -4.41 -0.70 8.08
N TYR A 191 -3.94 -1.90 7.77
CA TYR A 191 -2.82 -2.17 6.88
C TYR A 191 -2.88 -3.59 6.30
N ILE A 192 -2.18 -3.83 5.20
CA ILE A 192 -2.11 -5.14 4.55
C ILE A 192 -0.67 -5.54 4.26
N ASN A 193 -0.29 -6.76 4.63
CA ASN A 193 1.02 -7.29 4.27
C ASN A 193 1.10 -7.48 2.74
N ALA A 194 2.21 -7.03 2.14
CA ALA A 194 2.42 -7.09 0.70
C ALA A 194 2.32 -8.52 0.12
N ARG A 195 2.67 -9.56 0.90
CA ARG A 195 2.51 -10.96 0.48
C ARG A 195 1.04 -11.38 0.41
N ASP A 196 0.24 -10.96 1.38
CA ASP A 196 -1.20 -11.26 1.40
C ASP A 196 -1.91 -10.57 0.24
N LEU A 197 -1.56 -9.30 0.01
CA LEU A 197 -2.08 -8.53 -1.12
C LEU A 197 -1.70 -9.19 -2.45
N ALA A 198 -0.45 -9.63 -2.61
CA ALA A 198 -0.01 -10.35 -3.81
C ALA A 198 -0.75 -11.68 -3.98
N ALA A 199 -0.87 -12.49 -2.92
CA ALA A 199 -1.59 -13.75 -2.92
C ALA A 199 -3.07 -13.59 -3.29
N PHE A 200 -3.71 -12.53 -2.83
CA PHE A 200 -5.08 -12.21 -3.20
C PHE A 200 -5.20 -11.79 -4.67
N ASN A 201 -4.29 -10.95 -5.17
CA ASN A 201 -4.29 -10.55 -6.60
C ASN A 201 -4.17 -11.77 -7.52
N ILE A 202 -3.19 -12.65 -7.27
CA ILE A 202 -3.02 -13.86 -8.08
C ILE A 202 -4.23 -14.79 -7.95
N HIS A 203 -4.79 -14.93 -6.75
CA HIS A 203 -6.02 -15.72 -6.54
C HIS A 203 -7.23 -15.22 -7.35
N MET A 204 -7.40 -13.89 -7.43
CA MET A 204 -8.50 -13.29 -8.17
C MET A 204 -8.31 -13.43 -9.68
N ILE A 205 -7.07 -13.31 -10.16
CA ILE A 205 -6.71 -13.54 -11.57
C ILE A 205 -6.95 -15.01 -11.96
N GLU A 206 -6.55 -15.97 -11.13
CA GLU A 206 -6.81 -17.41 -11.35
C GLU A 206 -8.31 -17.72 -11.47
N LYS A 207 -9.15 -16.99 -10.73
CA LYS A 207 -10.61 -17.09 -10.79
C LYS A 207 -11.23 -16.36 -11.98
N GLY A 208 -10.46 -15.57 -12.74
CA GLY A 208 -10.96 -14.67 -13.77
C GLY A 208 -11.90 -13.58 -13.21
N ALA A 209 -11.72 -13.21 -11.94
CA ALA A 209 -12.63 -12.29 -11.24
C ALA A 209 -12.36 -10.83 -11.64
N GLY A 210 -13.42 -10.07 -11.88
CA GLY A 210 -13.36 -8.61 -12.04
C GLY A 210 -14.17 -7.86 -10.99
N GLY A 211 -14.27 -6.55 -11.17
CA GLY A 211 -14.89 -5.61 -10.25
C GLY A 211 -13.89 -4.96 -9.28
N ILE A 212 -14.42 -4.23 -8.31
CA ILE A 212 -13.65 -3.44 -7.34
C ILE A 212 -13.61 -4.18 -6.00
N TYR A 213 -12.45 -4.19 -5.32
CA TYR A 213 -12.29 -4.77 -3.99
C TYR A 213 -11.43 -3.89 -3.09
N ASN A 214 -11.93 -3.58 -1.89
CA ASN A 214 -11.12 -3.02 -0.81
C ASN A 214 -10.27 -4.12 -0.18
N VAL A 215 -8.96 -3.92 -0.15
CA VAL A 215 -8.00 -4.93 0.33
C VAL A 215 -7.07 -4.30 1.35
N THR A 216 -7.57 -4.18 2.57
CA THR A 216 -6.77 -3.85 3.74
C THR A 216 -6.90 -4.97 4.78
N GLY A 217 -6.34 -4.78 5.96
CA GLY A 217 -6.38 -5.70 7.09
C GLY A 217 -6.13 -4.95 8.39
N PRO A 218 -5.70 -5.63 9.47
CA PRO A 218 -5.44 -7.07 9.55
C PRO A 218 -6.73 -7.91 9.57
N GLY A 219 -6.60 -9.24 9.60
CA GLY A 219 -7.74 -10.19 9.50
C GLY A 219 -8.74 -10.18 10.66
N LYS A 220 -8.48 -9.36 11.67
CA LYS A 220 -9.37 -9.00 12.77
C LYS A 220 -9.18 -7.50 13.04
N PRO A 221 -10.19 -6.78 13.57
CA PRO A 221 -9.96 -5.45 14.09
C PRO A 221 -8.77 -5.45 15.06
N GLU A 222 -7.82 -4.56 14.82
CA GLU A 222 -6.62 -4.39 15.64
C GLU A 222 -6.50 -2.92 16.00
N THR A 223 -6.24 -2.64 17.27
CA THR A 223 -6.03 -1.26 17.74
C THR A 223 -4.56 -0.86 17.67
N PHE A 224 -4.30 0.45 17.66
CA PHE A 224 -2.93 0.96 17.76
C PHE A 224 -2.19 0.42 19.00
N GLY A 225 -2.90 0.23 20.13
CA GLY A 225 -2.32 -0.31 21.37
C GLY A 225 -1.93 -1.78 21.28
N GLU A 226 -2.75 -2.59 20.63
CA GLU A 226 -2.43 -3.98 20.35
C GLU A 226 -1.20 -4.08 19.44
N PHE A 227 -1.12 -3.24 18.40
CA PHE A 227 0.02 -3.18 17.50
C PHE A 227 1.33 -2.77 18.21
N ILE A 228 1.32 -1.73 19.05
CA ILE A 228 2.49 -1.34 19.85
C ILE A 228 2.88 -2.46 20.83
N SER A 229 1.89 -3.18 21.40
CA SER A 229 2.16 -4.33 22.27
C SER A 229 2.85 -5.47 21.52
N GLU A 230 2.46 -5.74 20.27
CA GLU A 230 3.15 -6.72 19.42
C GLU A 230 4.57 -6.25 19.04
N CYS A 231 4.78 -4.96 18.79
CA CYS A 231 6.13 -4.39 18.61
C CYS A 231 7.01 -4.63 19.84
N ILE A 232 6.51 -4.35 21.05
CA ILE A 232 7.23 -4.56 22.31
C ILE A 232 7.59 -6.03 22.49
N LYS A 233 6.61 -6.93 22.27
CA LYS A 233 6.78 -8.38 22.39
C LYS A 233 7.83 -8.93 21.44
N VAL A 234 7.81 -8.53 20.16
CA VAL A 234 8.74 -9.03 19.15
C VAL A 234 10.14 -8.45 19.32
N THR A 235 10.24 -7.15 19.63
CA THR A 235 11.55 -6.49 19.80
C THR A 235 12.22 -6.89 21.12
N GLY A 236 11.44 -7.31 22.13
CA GLY A 236 11.91 -7.57 23.48
C GLY A 236 12.29 -6.30 24.24
N VAL A 237 11.88 -5.12 23.77
CA VAL A 237 12.21 -3.82 24.34
C VAL A 237 10.94 -3.12 24.80
N SER A 238 10.93 -2.66 26.05
CA SER A 238 9.79 -1.94 26.65
C SER A 238 10.16 -0.46 26.84
N PRO A 239 9.87 0.43 25.87
CA PRO A 239 10.10 1.87 26.00
C PRO A 239 9.14 2.52 27.02
N GLU A 240 9.53 3.69 27.53
CA GLU A 240 8.64 4.59 28.28
C GLU A 240 7.73 5.31 27.27
N LEU A 241 6.46 4.92 27.23
CA LEU A 241 5.48 5.48 26.30
C LEU A 241 5.03 6.87 26.78
N ILE A 242 5.36 7.90 26.01
CA ILE A 242 4.93 9.28 26.22
C ILE A 242 3.70 9.54 25.34
N LYS A 243 2.52 9.49 25.96
CA LYS A 243 1.26 9.70 25.26
C LYS A 243 1.06 11.19 24.95
N VAL A 244 0.68 11.50 23.72
CA VAL A 244 0.32 12.85 23.27
C VAL A 244 -1.10 12.88 22.71
N SER A 245 -1.86 13.92 23.03
CA SER A 245 -3.23 14.10 22.55
C SER A 245 -3.27 14.56 21.09
N GLU A 246 -4.40 14.34 20.42
CA GLU A 246 -4.65 14.89 19.08
C GLU A 246 -4.46 16.41 19.05
N GLU A 247 -4.92 17.13 20.10
CA GLU A 247 -4.70 18.58 20.22
C GLU A 247 -3.20 18.93 20.25
N PHE A 248 -2.39 18.19 21.02
CA PHE A 248 -0.95 18.41 21.06
C PHE A 248 -0.29 18.11 19.71
N ILE A 249 -0.71 17.02 19.05
CA ILE A 249 -0.22 16.63 17.73
C ILE A 249 -0.47 17.74 16.71
N LEU A 250 -1.70 18.24 16.64
CA LEU A 250 -2.10 19.29 15.70
C LEU A 250 -1.46 20.64 16.03
N LYS A 251 -1.43 21.04 17.31
CA LYS A 251 -0.82 22.30 17.76
C LYS A 251 0.67 22.42 17.43
N ASN A 252 1.37 21.28 17.36
CA ASN A 252 2.81 21.23 17.11
C ASN A 252 3.14 20.77 15.68
N ASP A 253 2.19 20.84 14.75
CA ASP A 253 2.37 20.53 13.33
C ASP A 253 3.00 19.15 13.07
N ILE A 254 2.72 18.15 13.91
CA ILE A 254 3.23 16.80 13.69
C ILE A 254 2.42 16.18 12.55
N ALA A 255 3.06 15.91 11.42
CA ALA A 255 2.39 15.48 10.19
C ALA A 255 1.68 14.11 10.37
N PRO A 256 0.33 14.05 10.23
CA PRO A 256 -0.41 12.79 10.29
C PRO A 256 0.10 11.79 9.26
N TYR A 257 0.09 10.51 9.62
CA TYR A 257 0.48 9.38 8.76
C TYR A 257 1.94 9.35 8.27
N THR A 258 2.69 10.44 8.45
CA THR A 258 4.07 10.59 8.00
C THR A 258 5.03 10.66 9.19
N GLU A 259 4.89 11.63 10.09
CA GLU A 259 5.71 11.72 11.31
C GLU A 259 5.16 10.82 12.42
N LEU A 260 3.83 10.64 12.45
CA LEU A 260 3.16 9.59 13.23
C LEU A 260 2.42 8.66 12.27
N PRO A 261 3.11 7.64 11.71
CA PRO A 261 2.49 6.66 10.83
C PRO A 261 1.33 5.91 11.49
N LEU A 262 0.37 5.41 10.71
CA LEU A 262 -0.81 4.69 11.23
C LEU A 262 -1.69 5.49 12.20
N TRP A 263 -1.44 6.79 12.35
CA TRP A 263 -2.29 7.69 13.10
C TRP A 263 -2.84 8.76 12.17
N VAL A 264 -4.14 9.01 12.31
CA VAL A 264 -4.88 10.07 11.64
C VAL A 264 -5.74 10.83 12.64
N PRO A 265 -6.02 12.13 12.40
CA PRO A 265 -6.98 12.88 13.21
C PRO A 265 -8.39 12.31 13.10
N GLU A 266 -9.27 12.66 14.03
CA GLU A 266 -10.67 12.17 14.04
C GLU A 266 -11.41 12.49 12.73
N SER A 267 -11.06 13.60 12.07
CA SER A 267 -11.62 13.99 10.78
C SER A 267 -11.36 12.98 9.66
N TRP A 268 -10.41 12.05 9.82
CA TRP A 268 -10.05 11.02 8.84
C TRP A 268 -10.19 9.59 9.40
N SER A 269 -10.95 9.40 10.48
CA SER A 269 -11.04 8.10 11.19
C SER A 269 -11.63 6.96 10.34
N GLY A 270 -12.43 7.29 9.32
CA GLY A 270 -12.94 6.33 8.34
C GLY A 270 -11.87 5.62 7.51
N MET A 271 -10.67 6.22 7.37
CA MET A 271 -9.53 5.61 6.68
C MET A 271 -9.06 4.30 7.34
N ASP A 272 -9.25 4.18 8.65
CA ASP A 272 -8.88 2.99 9.43
C ASP A 272 -10.08 2.07 9.72
N GLU A 273 -11.23 2.32 9.09
CA GLU A 273 -12.47 1.53 9.25
C GLU A 273 -13.11 1.19 7.90
N VAL A 274 -12.29 0.96 6.86
CA VAL A 274 -12.75 0.53 5.54
C VAL A 274 -13.29 -0.90 5.61
N ASN A 275 -14.47 -1.12 5.03
CA ASN A 275 -15.10 -2.42 4.95
C ASN A 275 -14.40 -3.30 3.89
N ILE A 276 -13.92 -4.47 4.32
CA ILE A 276 -13.21 -5.46 3.49
C ILE A 276 -13.97 -6.78 3.37
N SER A 277 -15.25 -6.83 3.77
CA SER A 277 -16.04 -8.06 3.80
C SER A 277 -16.11 -8.73 2.43
N LYS A 278 -16.16 -7.93 1.36
CA LYS A 278 -16.16 -8.43 -0.03
C LYS A 278 -14.87 -9.19 -0.36
N ALA A 279 -13.71 -8.66 0.02
CA ALA A 279 -12.42 -9.31 -0.21
C ALA A 279 -12.24 -10.57 0.66
N ILE A 280 -12.67 -10.53 1.93
CA ILE A 280 -12.68 -11.70 2.81
C ILE A 280 -13.52 -12.84 2.19
N ASN A 281 -14.75 -12.53 1.76
CA ASN A 281 -15.64 -13.50 1.11
C ASN A 281 -15.07 -14.03 -0.21
N ALA A 282 -14.25 -13.24 -0.90
CA ALA A 282 -13.57 -13.65 -2.13
C ALA A 282 -12.31 -14.50 -1.88
N GLY A 283 -11.84 -14.61 -0.64
CA GLY A 283 -10.72 -15.47 -0.25
C GLY A 283 -9.46 -14.74 0.23
N LEU A 284 -9.55 -13.47 0.62
CA LEU A 284 -8.45 -12.74 1.25
C LEU A 284 -8.01 -13.45 2.55
N LYS A 285 -6.70 -13.60 2.70
CA LYS A 285 -6.05 -14.20 3.87
C LYS A 285 -5.06 -13.21 4.45
N PHE A 286 -4.67 -13.44 5.71
CA PHE A 286 -3.86 -12.51 6.47
C PHE A 286 -2.70 -13.22 7.17
N THR A 287 -1.52 -12.65 7.02
CA THR A 287 -0.33 -12.92 7.81
C THR A 287 -0.52 -12.28 9.19
N PRO A 288 -0.24 -12.99 10.30
CA PRO A 288 -0.35 -12.42 11.64
C PRO A 288 0.51 -11.16 11.82
N THR A 289 0.02 -10.20 12.62
CA THR A 289 0.76 -8.98 12.97
C THR A 289 2.14 -9.29 13.54
N THR A 290 2.22 -10.24 14.48
CA THR A 290 3.49 -10.67 15.09
C THR A 290 4.52 -11.10 14.05
N GLU A 291 4.11 -11.83 13.02
CA GLU A 291 4.98 -12.30 11.94
C GLU A 291 5.43 -11.12 11.07
N THR A 292 4.50 -10.24 10.69
CA THR A 292 4.81 -9.02 9.92
C THR A 292 5.79 -8.10 10.66
N VAL A 293 5.63 -7.93 11.98
CA VAL A 293 6.56 -7.17 12.83
C VAL A 293 7.93 -7.84 12.88
N SER A 294 7.98 -9.16 13.08
CA SER A 294 9.24 -9.92 13.18
C SER A 294 10.08 -9.81 11.92
N GLU A 295 9.48 -10.06 10.77
CA GLU A 295 10.19 -9.98 9.49
C GLU A 295 10.57 -8.54 9.13
N THR A 296 9.74 -7.56 9.47
CA THR A 296 10.08 -6.15 9.29
C THR A 296 11.30 -5.77 10.13
N LEU A 297 11.36 -6.23 11.38
CA LEU A 297 12.52 -6.01 12.26
C LEU A 297 13.79 -6.67 11.71
N GLU A 298 13.69 -7.91 11.23
CA GLU A 298 14.81 -8.63 10.62
C GLU A 298 15.31 -7.93 9.36
N PHE A 299 14.38 -7.55 8.47
CA PHE A 299 14.72 -6.81 7.25
C PHE A 299 15.36 -5.46 7.57
N ASP A 300 14.80 -4.70 8.52
CA ASP A 300 15.33 -3.40 8.92
C ASP A 300 16.77 -3.50 9.43
N ARG A 301 17.08 -4.53 10.23
CA ARG A 301 18.45 -4.79 10.71
C ARG A 301 19.47 -5.06 9.59
N LEU A 302 19.02 -5.54 8.43
CA LEU A 302 19.89 -5.76 7.26
C LEU A 302 20.19 -4.45 6.51
N ARG A 303 19.38 -3.40 6.70
CA ARG A 303 19.52 -2.09 6.03
C ARG A 303 20.55 -1.21 6.75
N LYS A 304 21.83 -1.57 6.64
CA LYS A 304 22.93 -0.80 7.24
C LYS A 304 22.96 0.64 6.74
N ASN A 305 23.13 1.61 7.65
CA ASN A 305 23.21 3.05 7.35
C ASN A 305 22.00 3.61 6.57
N TYR A 306 20.82 3.03 6.79
CA TYR A 306 19.59 3.50 6.16
C TYR A 306 18.82 4.45 7.10
N THR A 307 18.44 5.61 6.57
CA THR A 307 17.56 6.55 7.28
C THR A 307 16.12 6.27 6.85
N LEU A 308 15.26 6.02 7.83
CA LEU A 308 13.82 5.83 7.58
C LEU A 308 13.21 7.08 6.96
N ARG A 309 12.28 6.88 6.03
CA ARG A 309 11.60 7.98 5.32
C ARG A 309 10.39 8.55 6.03
N SER A 310 9.88 7.81 7.02
CA SER A 310 8.72 8.18 7.82
C SER A 310 9.05 8.03 9.30
N GLY A 311 8.27 8.74 10.11
CA GLY A 311 8.42 8.81 11.55
C GLY A 311 9.15 10.06 12.03
N LEU A 312 8.98 10.36 13.31
CA LEU A 312 9.73 11.42 13.98
C LEU A 312 11.23 11.13 13.94
N THR A 313 12.01 12.16 13.61
CA THR A 313 13.46 12.11 13.84
C THR A 313 13.74 12.11 15.35
N PRO A 314 14.87 11.55 15.81
CA PRO A 314 15.25 11.61 17.21
C PRO A 314 15.27 13.03 17.78
N GLU A 315 15.75 13.99 17.00
CA GLU A 315 15.85 15.39 17.40
C GLU A 315 14.44 16.00 17.60
N ARG A 316 13.52 15.73 16.67
CA ARG A 316 12.15 16.22 16.73
C ARG A 316 11.37 15.59 17.89
N GLU A 317 11.53 14.28 18.11
CA GLU A 317 10.89 13.58 19.22
C GLU A 317 11.35 14.14 20.58
N LEU A 318 12.65 14.43 20.73
CA LEU A 318 13.21 15.04 21.94
C LEU A 318 12.66 16.46 22.17
N GLU A 319 12.59 17.27 21.11
CA GLU A 319 12.00 18.62 21.18
C GLU A 319 10.55 18.57 21.71
N LEU A 320 9.74 17.67 21.14
CA LEU A 320 8.35 17.48 21.52
C LEU A 320 8.20 16.98 22.97
N ILE A 321 9.07 16.08 23.43
CA ILE A 321 9.09 15.63 24.83
C ILE A 321 9.39 16.80 25.79
N GLU A 322 10.33 17.69 25.44
CA GLU A 322 10.64 18.86 26.26
C GLU A 322 9.51 19.89 26.26
N LEU A 323 8.82 20.07 25.13
CA LEU A 323 7.63 20.92 25.05
C LEU A 323 6.49 20.39 25.94
N LEU A 324 6.22 19.09 25.91
CA LEU A 324 5.18 18.47 26.73
C LEU A 324 5.43 18.67 28.24
N LYS A 325 6.70 18.62 28.69
CA LYS A 325 7.07 18.90 30.09
C LYS A 325 6.84 20.35 30.51
N ARG A 326 6.87 21.30 29.57
CA ARG A 326 6.62 22.72 29.85
C ARG A 326 5.13 23.00 29.96
N ASP A 327 4.32 22.39 29.09
CA ASP A 327 2.85 22.55 29.10
C ASP A 327 2.19 21.92 30.35
N LEU A 328 2.88 20.99 31.04
CA LEU A 328 2.43 20.36 32.29
C LEU A 328 2.84 21.10 33.58
N LYS A 329 3.63 22.19 33.49
CA LYS A 329 4.07 23.00 34.63
C LYS A 329 3.27 24.28 34.78
#